data_AF-A0A659UDX9-F1
#
_entry.id   AF-A0A659UDX9-F1
#
_cell.length_a   1.000
_cell.length_b   1.000
_cell.length_c   1.000
_cell.angle_alpha   90.00
_cell.angle_beta   90.00
_cell.angle_gamma   90.00
#
_symmetry.space_group_name_H-M   'P 1'
#
loop_
_entity.id
_entity.type
_entity.pdbx_description
1 polymer ?
#
loop_
_entity_poly.entity_id
_entity_poly.type
_entity_poly.pdbx_seq_one_letter_code
_entity_poly.pdbx_strand_id
1 'polypeptide(L)'
;RTAAFSEYRQVLAVDAAGGSAIHSGPKALGIWAEARGEDVACGGNLLASDRVPQAMVDTFLASEGDLGDRLIATMRAALKAGGEAGPVRSAGMKLVREVTWPVTDLRSDWT
;
A
#
# COMPACT_ATOMS: atom_id res chain seq x y z
N ARG A 1 4.20 -17.40 -17.93
CA ARG A 1 3.42 -16.33 -18.59
C ARG A 1 4.18 -15.02 -18.40
N THR A 2 4.45 -14.26 -19.45
CA THR A 2 4.96 -12.88 -19.36
C THR A 2 3.77 -11.92 -19.40
N ALA A 3 3.81 -10.85 -18.60
CA ALA A 3 2.78 -9.82 -18.61
C ALA A 3 3.13 -8.76 -19.67
N ALA A 4 2.41 -8.75 -20.79
CA ALA A 4 2.72 -7.91 -21.97
C ALA A 4 2.75 -6.39 -21.70
N PHE A 5 2.20 -5.93 -20.57
CA PHE A 5 2.12 -4.51 -20.20
C PHE A 5 2.61 -4.25 -18.76
N SER A 6 3.53 -5.08 -18.24
CA SER A 6 4.05 -4.93 -16.87
C SER A 6 4.67 -3.55 -16.63
N GLU A 7 5.24 -2.93 -17.67
CA GLU A 7 5.81 -1.58 -17.59
C GLU A 7 4.80 -0.47 -17.23
N TYR A 8 3.49 -0.73 -17.33
CA TYR A 8 2.43 0.22 -16.97
C TYR A 8 1.72 -0.14 -15.66
N ARG A 9 2.26 -1.06 -14.86
CA ARG A 9 1.60 -1.61 -13.67
C ARG A 9 2.53 -1.59 -12.47
N GLN A 10 1.93 -1.51 -11.29
CA GLN A 10 2.60 -1.75 -10.02
C GLN A 10 2.04 -3.01 -9.39
N VAL A 11 2.91 -3.88 -8.88
CA VAL A 11 2.55 -5.09 -8.13
C VAL A 11 3.48 -5.20 -6.94
N LEU A 12 2.90 -5.33 -5.75
CA LEU A 12 3.61 -5.49 -4.49
C LEU A 12 3.17 -6.80 -3.86
N ALA A 13 4.11 -7.56 -3.31
CA ALA A 13 3.84 -8.80 -2.61
C ALA A 13 4.70 -8.90 -1.35
N VAL A 14 4.11 -9.45 -0.29
CA VAL A 14 4.80 -9.87 0.92
C VAL A 14 4.52 -11.36 1.09
N ASP A 15 5.57 -12.17 1.30
CA ASP A 15 5.45 -13.60 1.52
C ASP A 15 5.18 -13.95 2.99
N ALA A 16 4.94 -15.23 3.28
CA ALA A 16 4.65 -15.70 4.63
C ALA A 16 5.83 -15.62 5.61
N ALA A 17 7.04 -15.35 5.12
CA ALA A 17 8.24 -15.14 5.93
C ALA A 17 8.56 -13.65 6.12
N GLY A 18 7.66 -12.75 5.71
CA GLY A 18 7.83 -11.30 5.82
C GLY A 18 8.68 -10.68 4.71
N GLY A 19 9.12 -11.47 3.73
CA GLY A 19 9.90 -11.01 2.59
C GLY A 19 9.05 -10.26 1.58
N SER A 20 9.53 -9.12 1.10
CA SER A 20 8.78 -8.24 0.20
C SER A 20 9.44 -8.04 -1.17
N ALA A 21 8.62 -8.15 -2.22
CA ALA A 21 9.00 -7.90 -3.60
C ALA A 21 8.06 -6.88 -4.24
N ILE A 22 8.63 -5.95 -5.00
CA ILE A 22 7.89 -4.90 -5.69
C ILE A 22 8.32 -4.85 -7.15
N HIS A 23 7.35 -4.71 -8.04
CA HIS A 23 7.54 -4.32 -9.43
C HIS A 23 6.79 -3.01 -9.65
N SER A 24 7.52 -1.92 -9.91
CA SER A 24 6.96 -0.68 -10.46
C SER A 24 7.40 -0.49 -11.90
N GLY A 25 6.44 -0.61 -12.82
CA GLY A 25 6.70 -0.39 -14.23
C GLY A 25 7.14 1.06 -14.50
N PRO A 26 8.17 1.29 -15.34
CA PRO A 26 8.72 2.62 -15.58
C PRO A 26 7.77 3.57 -16.31
N LYS A 27 6.62 3.08 -16.80
CA LYS A 27 5.55 3.87 -17.42
C LYS A 27 4.36 4.12 -16.48
N ALA A 28 4.54 3.96 -15.16
CA ALA A 28 3.57 4.42 -14.17
C ALA A 28 3.36 5.94 -14.27
N LEU A 29 2.13 6.40 -14.03
CA LEU A 29 1.74 7.79 -14.25
C LEU A 29 2.18 8.69 -13.08
N GLY A 30 2.63 9.90 -13.42
CA GLY A 30 2.99 10.94 -12.45
C GLY A 30 4.17 10.54 -11.54
N ILE A 31 4.19 11.10 -10.34
CA ILE A 31 5.12 10.66 -9.31
C ILE A 31 4.69 9.26 -8.87
N TRP A 32 5.57 8.30 -9.06
CA TRP A 32 5.41 6.94 -8.55
C TRP A 32 6.58 6.65 -7.63
N ALA A 33 6.31 5.89 -6.58
CA ALA A 33 7.31 5.48 -5.63
C ALA A 33 6.90 4.17 -4.97
N GLU A 34 7.87 3.54 -4.34
CA GLU A 34 7.75 2.29 -3.62
C GLU A 34 8.65 2.30 -2.39
N ALA A 35 8.25 1.58 -1.35
CA ALA A 35 9.06 1.33 -0.17
C ALA A 35 8.68 -0.03 0.40
N ARG A 36 9.61 -0.64 1.13
CA ARG A 36 9.39 -1.93 1.77
C ARG A 36 10.15 -2.03 3.09
N GLY A 37 9.65 -2.87 3.97
CA GLY A 37 10.24 -3.22 5.26
C GLY A 37 9.90 -4.67 5.62
N GLU A 38 10.17 -5.03 6.87
CA GLU A 38 9.72 -6.29 7.45
C GLU A 38 8.18 -6.32 7.44
N ASP A 39 7.60 -7.39 6.89
CA ASP A 39 6.15 -7.62 6.80
C ASP A 39 5.34 -6.57 6.03
N VAL A 40 5.98 -5.66 5.28
CA VAL A 40 5.27 -4.57 4.59
C VAL A 40 5.91 -4.17 3.26
N ALA A 41 5.04 -3.89 2.28
CA ALA A 41 5.38 -3.26 1.02
C ALA A 41 4.33 -2.17 0.74
N CYS A 42 4.78 -0.95 0.46
CA CYS A 42 3.93 0.20 0.15
C CYS A 42 4.34 0.79 -1.19
N GLY A 43 3.37 1.24 -1.98
CA GLY A 43 3.66 1.82 -3.29
C GLY A 43 2.43 2.51 -3.85
N GLY A 44 2.67 3.38 -4.82
CA GLY A 44 1.62 4.09 -5.52
C GLY A 44 2.15 4.82 -6.74
N ASN A 45 1.20 5.29 -7.55
CA ASN A 45 1.41 6.16 -8.69
C ASN A 45 0.42 7.33 -8.58
N LEU A 46 0.65 8.40 -9.33
CA LEU A 46 -0.04 9.68 -9.15
C LEU A 46 0.03 10.14 -7.68
N LEU A 47 1.20 10.07 -7.06
CA LEU A 47 1.42 10.52 -5.69
C LEU A 47 1.63 12.05 -5.62
N ALA A 48 1.30 12.66 -4.49
CA ALA A 48 1.66 14.06 -4.23
C ALA A 48 3.17 14.24 -3.99
N SER A 49 3.86 13.20 -3.50
CA SER A 49 5.32 13.15 -3.29
C SER A 49 5.79 11.69 -3.25
N ASP A 50 7.04 11.48 -3.67
CA ASP A 50 7.77 10.21 -3.60
C ASP A 50 8.02 9.71 -2.16
N ARG A 51 7.83 10.55 -1.15
CA ARG A 51 8.00 10.19 0.27
C ARG A 51 6.81 9.44 0.87
N VAL A 52 5.66 9.41 0.19
CA VAL A 52 4.41 8.81 0.72
C VAL A 52 4.61 7.33 1.08
N PRO A 53 5.16 6.44 0.22
CA PRO A 53 5.35 5.04 0.55
C PRO A 53 6.33 4.82 1.72
N GLN A 54 7.40 5.60 1.82
CA GLN A 54 8.34 5.47 2.93
C GLN A 54 7.68 5.86 4.25
N ALA A 55 6.90 6.93 4.29
CA ALA A 55 6.14 7.32 5.49
C ALA A 55 5.14 6.23 5.94
N MET A 56 4.56 5.50 4.98
CA MET A 56 3.70 4.35 5.28
C MET A 56 4.50 3.21 5.92
N VAL A 57 5.63 2.81 5.33
CA VAL A 57 6.50 1.75 5.88
C VAL A 57 6.99 2.11 7.27
N ASP A 58 7.50 3.33 7.46
CA ASP A 58 8.01 3.79 8.76
C ASP A 58 6.91 3.73 9.84
N THR A 59 5.69 4.14 9.48
CA THR A 59 4.55 4.10 10.41
C THR A 59 4.14 2.66 10.73
N PHE A 60 4.11 1.76 9.73
CA PHE A 60 3.78 0.36 9.96
C PHE A 60 4.77 -0.33 10.89
N LEU A 61 6.07 -0.10 10.68
CA LEU A 61 7.16 -0.65 11.50
C LEU A 61 7.18 -0.07 12.91
N ALA A 62 6.81 1.21 13.08
CA ALA A 62 6.74 1.86 14.39
C ALA A 62 5.41 1.61 15.14
N SER A 63 4.43 0.97 14.49
CA SER A 63 3.11 0.71 15.07
C SER A 63 3.05 -0.66 15.74
N GLU A 64 2.39 -0.72 16.89
CA GLU A 64 2.18 -1.94 17.67
C GLU A 64 0.67 -2.22 17.81
N GLY A 65 0.32 -3.44 18.25
CA GLY A 65 -1.07 -3.86 18.46
C GLY A 65 -1.70 -4.55 17.24
N ASP A 66 -3.03 -4.49 17.16
CA ASP A 66 -3.79 -5.22 16.15
C ASP A 66 -3.48 -4.73 14.73
N LEU A 67 -3.34 -5.68 13.79
CA LEU A 67 -2.95 -5.39 12.40
C LEU A 67 -3.88 -4.36 11.73
N GLY A 68 -5.18 -4.37 12.03
CA GLY A 68 -6.14 -3.40 11.50
C GLY A 68 -5.80 -1.96 11.92
N ASP A 69 -5.48 -1.73 13.19
CA ASP A 69 -5.12 -0.41 13.70
C ASP A 69 -3.79 0.06 13.11
N ARG A 70 -2.82 -0.84 12.97
CA ARG A 70 -1.54 -0.59 12.30
C ARG A 70 -1.74 -0.13 10.84
N LEU A 71 -2.63 -0.78 10.10
CA LEU A 71 -2.97 -0.39 8.72
C LEU A 71 -3.71 0.96 8.66
N ILE A 72 -4.61 1.24 9.60
CA ILE A 72 -5.29 2.55 9.70
C ILE A 72 -4.29 3.67 10.01
N ALA A 73 -3.35 3.46 10.93
CA ALA A 73 -2.27 4.40 11.22
C ALA A 73 -1.42 4.66 9.96
N THR A 74 -1.07 3.59 9.24
CA THR A 74 -0.31 3.63 7.99
C THR A 74 -1.03 4.44 6.90
N MET A 75 -2.33 4.21 6.68
CA MET A 75 -3.14 4.99 5.74
C MET A 75 -3.21 6.48 6.12
N ARG A 76 -3.34 6.81 7.41
CA ARG A 76 -3.34 8.20 7.90
C ARG A 76 -1.98 8.87 7.69
N ALA A 77 -0.88 8.16 7.88
CA ALA A 77 0.46 8.67 7.60
C ALA A 77 0.66 8.97 6.12
N ALA A 78 0.14 8.12 5.23
CA ALA A 78 0.14 8.38 3.79
C ALA A 78 -0.55 9.70 3.44
N LEU A 79 -1.75 9.93 3.99
CA LEU A 79 -2.50 11.17 3.81
C LEU A 79 -1.74 12.39 4.36
N LYS A 80 -1.13 12.27 5.55
CA LYS A 80 -0.31 13.34 6.14
C LYS A 80 0.92 13.66 5.30
N ALA A 81 1.51 12.66 4.62
CA ALA A 81 2.62 12.83 3.69
C ALA A 81 2.20 13.43 2.33
N GLY A 82 0.89 13.64 2.11
CA GLY A 82 0.32 14.27 0.92
C GLY A 82 -0.67 13.39 0.16
N GLY A 83 -0.61 12.06 0.34
CA GLY A 83 -1.49 11.11 -0.34
C GLY A 83 -1.26 11.05 -1.86
N GLU A 84 -2.34 10.79 -2.59
CA GLU A 84 -2.35 10.89 -4.06
C GLU A 84 -2.36 12.36 -4.50
N ALA A 85 -2.04 12.62 -5.77
CA ALA A 85 -1.91 13.96 -6.36
C ALA A 85 -3.26 14.70 -6.43
N GLY A 86 -4.37 14.02 -6.18
CA GLY A 86 -5.73 14.55 -6.21
C GLY A 86 -6.52 14.22 -4.94
N PRO A 87 -7.83 14.53 -4.92
CA PRO A 87 -8.68 14.22 -3.79
C PRO A 87 -8.94 12.72 -3.69
N VAL A 88 -8.70 12.16 -2.51
CA VAL A 88 -9.06 10.77 -2.20
C VAL A 88 -10.58 10.62 -2.23
N ARG A 89 -11.05 9.78 -3.16
CA ARG A 89 -12.48 9.45 -3.31
C ARG A 89 -12.84 8.10 -2.71
N SER A 90 -11.86 7.21 -2.56
CA SER A 90 -12.11 5.84 -2.13
C SER A 90 -11.01 5.32 -1.21
N ALA A 91 -11.37 4.33 -0.39
CA ALA A 91 -10.45 3.59 0.47
C ALA A 91 -10.98 2.17 0.70
N GLY A 92 -10.09 1.22 0.96
CA GLY A 92 -10.47 -0.14 1.27
C GLY A 92 -9.43 -0.86 2.12
N MET A 93 -9.88 -1.80 2.94
CA MET A 93 -9.05 -2.67 3.76
C MET A 93 -9.62 -4.08 3.78
N LYS A 94 -8.75 -5.07 3.60
CA LYS A 94 -9.10 -6.48 3.68
C LYS A 94 -8.09 -7.21 4.56
N LEU A 95 -8.58 -7.90 5.58
CA LEU A 95 -7.77 -8.70 6.49
C LEU A 95 -8.21 -10.16 6.42
N VAL A 96 -7.25 -11.07 6.30
CA VAL A 96 -7.45 -12.51 6.30
C VAL A 96 -6.61 -13.11 7.42
N ARG A 97 -7.15 -14.12 8.09
CA ARG A 97 -6.46 -14.86 9.15
C ARG A 97 -6.67 -16.37 8.97
N GLU A 98 -6.81 -17.14 10.05
CA GLU A 98 -6.82 -18.60 10.03
C GLU A 98 -8.11 -19.19 9.43
N VAL A 99 -9.16 -18.39 9.30
CA VAL A 99 -10.44 -18.80 8.72
C VAL A 99 -10.47 -18.56 7.20
N THR A 100 -11.35 -19.28 6.50
CA THR A 100 -11.42 -19.27 5.03
C THR A 100 -12.06 -18.01 4.42
N TRP A 101 -12.57 -17.09 5.26
CA TRP A 101 -13.16 -15.82 4.86
C TRP A 101 -12.35 -14.64 5.41
N PRO A 102 -12.46 -13.44 4.82
CA PRO A 102 -11.84 -12.25 5.37
C PRO A 102 -12.45 -11.92 6.74
N VAL A 103 -11.61 -11.75 7.76
CA VAL A 103 -12.05 -11.28 9.09
C VAL A 103 -12.39 -9.80 9.09
N THR A 104 -11.97 -9.07 8.05
CA THR A 104 -12.38 -7.69 7.78
C THR A 104 -12.38 -7.45 6.28
N ASP A 105 -13.45 -6.84 5.76
CA ASP A 105 -13.56 -6.36 4.37
C ASP A 105 -14.35 -5.05 4.39
N LEU A 106 -13.63 -3.93 4.41
CA LEU A 106 -14.18 -2.58 4.54
C LEU A 106 -13.90 -1.80 3.28
N ARG A 107 -14.93 -1.11 2.75
CA ARG A 107 -14.82 -0.31 1.54
C ARG A 107 -15.62 0.97 1.67
N SER A 108 -15.02 2.07 1.26
CA SER A 108 -15.70 3.31 0.90
C SER A 108 -15.37 3.55 -0.56
N ASP A 109 -16.33 3.29 -1.45
CA ASP A 109 -16.08 3.30 -2.89
C ASP A 109 -16.16 4.71 -3.49
N TRP A 110 -16.88 5.64 -2.84
CA TRP A 110 -16.99 7.03 -3.25
C TRP A 110 -17.46 7.93 -2.11
N THR A 111 -16.70 8.98 -1.83
CA THR A 111 -17.09 10.16 -1.04
C THR A 111 -16.76 11.40 -1.84
#